data_AF-A0A365XWF8-F1
#
_entry.id   AF-A0A365XWF8-F1
#
_cell.length_a   1.000
_cell.length_b   1.000
_cell.length_c   1.000
_cell.angle_alpha   90.00
_cell.angle_beta   90.00
_cell.angle_gamma   90.00
#
_symmetry.space_group_name_H-M   'P 1'
#
loop_
_entity.id
_entity.type
_entity.pdbx_description
1 polymer ?
#
loop_
_entity_poly.entity_id
_entity_poly.type
_entity_poly.pdbx_seq_one_letter_code
_entity_poly.pdbx_strand_id
1 'polypeptide(L)'
;MKVSATRVYRTKIIEGLSVPAVIHNGSYFFTDLDIYEDGRVEYWEIEDFEHFKQKMREGWIVTVIPDGSSISIHGLGSWPVTAGSWLFNKKSFVSHAESLIRTLNPRMENIYTYRKKTLNGIGFVESGKGTVYKENKRGPYDLFPEKINGNSENLFYQTTDGYYLVRLVLYPDHTVCLERLETPIQLSMQEFESLVSQGILLSEIPLHAKVHIYGLGSFVAGEADYSVDIDDKLAEIRDTLRQMSGAPSSIALCKQAYEAYIADPTAANKTLLQQHYEAVPEHQRMYVGDMDTKDTAVRMIIYGEDEIKGWSHYQLALHQGLPLPSIDIPTMKKDDEV
;
A
#
# COMPACT_ATOMS: atom_id res chain seq x y z
N MET A 1 -6.80 27.68 -33.96
CA MET A 1 -8.11 28.31 -33.66
C MET A 1 -8.16 28.58 -32.16
N LYS A 2 -8.32 29.85 -31.74
CA LYS A 2 -8.65 30.15 -30.33
C LYS A 2 -10.11 29.75 -30.11
N VAL A 3 -10.35 28.71 -29.32
CA VAL A 3 -11.69 28.30 -28.94
C VAL A 3 -12.19 29.29 -27.89
N SER A 4 -13.15 30.15 -28.25
CA SER A 4 -13.83 31.07 -27.33
C SER A 4 -15.03 30.35 -26.71
N ALA A 5 -14.78 29.54 -25.68
CA ALA A 5 -15.83 28.80 -24.97
C ALA A 5 -15.54 28.74 -23.47
N THR A 6 -16.62 28.79 -22.67
CA THR A 6 -16.56 28.54 -21.23
C THR A 6 -16.17 27.08 -20.97
N ARG A 7 -15.12 26.87 -20.17
CA ARG A 7 -14.67 25.54 -19.77
C ARG A 7 -15.60 25.01 -18.68
N VAL A 8 -16.10 23.79 -18.87
CA VAL A 8 -16.93 23.06 -17.90
C VAL A 8 -16.33 21.67 -17.68
N TYR A 9 -16.59 21.06 -16.52
CA TYR A 9 -16.19 19.69 -16.22
C TYR A 9 -17.30 18.97 -15.44
N ARG A 10 -17.28 17.62 -15.46
CA ARG A 10 -18.17 16.77 -14.65
C ARG A 10 -17.37 15.61 -14.07
N THR A 11 -17.79 15.10 -12.92
CA THR A 11 -17.32 13.84 -12.33
C THR A 11 -18.40 12.77 -12.49
N LYS A 12 -17.98 11.50 -12.57
CA LYS A 12 -18.87 10.33 -12.56
C LYS A 12 -18.29 9.31 -11.59
N ILE A 13 -19.14 8.76 -10.72
CA ILE A 13 -18.81 7.60 -9.89
C ILE A 13 -19.19 6.35 -10.68
N ILE A 14 -18.32 5.35 -10.64
CA ILE A 14 -18.54 4.03 -11.25
C ILE A 14 -18.34 3.03 -10.12
N GLU A 15 -19.40 2.29 -9.78
CA GLU A 15 -19.34 1.31 -8.70
C GLU A 15 -18.48 0.11 -9.10
N GLY A 16 -17.80 -0.50 -8.13
CA GLY A 16 -16.95 -1.66 -8.36
C GLY A 16 -16.85 -2.58 -7.15
N LEU A 17 -16.37 -3.79 -7.39
CA LEU A 17 -16.05 -4.80 -6.39
C LEU A 17 -14.57 -5.14 -6.47
N SER A 18 -13.94 -5.31 -5.31
CA SER A 18 -12.51 -5.61 -5.19
C SER A 18 -12.33 -7.10 -4.87
N VAL A 19 -11.50 -7.82 -5.63
CA VAL A 19 -11.23 -9.24 -5.41
C VAL A 19 -9.74 -9.56 -5.49
N PRO A 20 -9.22 -10.51 -4.69
CA PRO A 20 -7.80 -10.85 -4.71
C PRO A 20 -7.39 -11.54 -6.00
N ALA A 21 -6.21 -11.18 -6.53
CA ALA A 21 -5.49 -11.95 -7.54
C ALA A 21 -3.98 -11.76 -7.40
N VAL A 22 -3.24 -12.18 -8.42
CA VAL A 22 -1.78 -12.11 -8.46
C VAL A 22 -1.34 -11.54 -9.80
N ILE A 23 -0.44 -10.56 -9.77
CA ILE A 23 0.27 -10.07 -10.95
C ILE A 23 1.61 -10.78 -11.04
N HIS A 24 1.91 -11.31 -12.22
CA HIS A 24 3.17 -11.96 -12.52
C HIS A 24 4.03 -11.05 -13.41
N ASN A 25 5.03 -10.43 -12.78
CA ASN A 25 5.96 -9.49 -13.41
C ASN A 25 7.39 -9.79 -12.96
N GLY A 26 7.97 -10.87 -13.47
CA GLY A 26 9.26 -11.42 -13.01
C GLY A 26 9.16 -12.17 -11.67
N SER A 27 8.36 -11.66 -10.74
CA SER A 27 7.91 -12.33 -9.50
C SER A 27 6.38 -12.30 -9.40
N TYR A 28 5.81 -12.86 -8.33
CA TYR A 28 4.38 -12.92 -8.09
C TYR A 28 3.97 -11.90 -7.01
N PHE A 29 3.15 -10.93 -7.38
CA PHE A 29 2.70 -9.85 -6.51
C PHE A 29 1.23 -10.03 -6.19
N PHE A 30 0.92 -10.21 -4.91
CA PHE A 30 -0.45 -10.16 -4.42
C PHE A 30 -1.04 -8.76 -4.67
N THR A 31 -2.26 -8.71 -5.20
CA THR A 31 -3.00 -7.46 -5.38
C THR A 31 -4.50 -7.72 -5.29
N ASP A 32 -5.26 -6.67 -4.97
CA ASP A 32 -6.70 -6.67 -5.23
C ASP A 32 -6.95 -6.13 -6.65
N LEU A 33 -7.96 -6.68 -7.32
CA LEU A 33 -8.46 -6.27 -8.63
C LEU A 33 -9.80 -5.57 -8.44
N ASP A 34 -9.90 -4.32 -8.87
CA ASP A 34 -11.16 -3.60 -8.84
C ASP A 34 -11.90 -3.80 -10.17
N ILE A 35 -13.09 -4.41 -10.09
CA ILE A 35 -13.95 -4.74 -11.23
C ILE A 35 -15.19 -3.84 -11.18
N TYR A 36 -15.39 -3.05 -12.22
CA TYR A 36 -16.41 -1.99 -12.25
C TYR A 36 -17.68 -2.38 -13.02
N GLU A 37 -18.79 -1.70 -12.72
CA GLU A 37 -20.10 -1.91 -13.35
C GLU A 37 -20.11 -1.67 -14.87
N ASP A 38 -19.16 -0.87 -15.37
CA ASP A 38 -18.97 -0.61 -16.80
C ASP A 38 -18.04 -1.64 -17.47
N GLY A 39 -17.65 -2.69 -16.76
CA GLY A 39 -16.81 -3.78 -17.27
C GLY A 39 -15.32 -3.46 -17.34
N ARG A 40 -14.87 -2.34 -16.77
CA ARG A 40 -13.43 -2.09 -16.62
C ARG A 40 -12.86 -2.87 -15.45
N VAL A 41 -11.57 -3.17 -15.52
CA VAL A 41 -10.82 -3.85 -14.46
C VAL A 41 -9.51 -3.11 -14.20
N GLU A 42 -9.24 -2.81 -12.93
CA GLU A 42 -7.99 -2.23 -12.44
C GLU A 42 -7.08 -3.33 -11.88
N TYR A 43 -5.84 -3.38 -12.34
CA TYR A 43 -4.80 -4.32 -11.93
C TYR A 43 -3.40 -3.71 -12.10
N TRP A 44 -3.15 -2.58 -11.43
CA TRP A 44 -2.06 -1.61 -11.67
C TRP A 44 -2.27 -0.71 -12.88
N GLU A 45 -3.08 -1.14 -13.83
CA GLU A 45 -3.59 -0.38 -14.97
C GLU A 45 -5.11 -0.55 -15.01
N ILE A 46 -5.85 0.45 -15.51
CA ILE A 46 -7.31 0.36 -15.65
C ILE A 46 -7.71 0.19 -17.11
N GLU A 47 -8.12 -1.03 -17.47
CA GLU A 47 -8.37 -1.45 -18.84
C GLU A 47 -9.80 -1.99 -19.03
N ASP A 48 -10.21 -2.21 -20.27
CA ASP A 48 -11.49 -2.86 -20.56
C ASP A 48 -11.45 -4.39 -20.34
N PHE A 49 -12.63 -5.02 -20.38
CA PHE A 49 -12.75 -6.45 -20.11
C PHE A 49 -12.05 -7.35 -21.15
N GLU A 50 -11.91 -6.91 -22.41
CA GLU A 50 -11.21 -7.69 -23.43
C GLU A 50 -9.70 -7.69 -23.22
N HIS A 51 -9.14 -6.54 -22.84
CA HIS A 51 -7.74 -6.40 -22.48
C HIS A 51 -7.43 -7.16 -21.18
N PHE A 52 -8.31 -7.11 -20.17
CA PHE A 52 -8.21 -7.97 -18.99
C PHE A 52 -8.12 -9.46 -19.38
N LYS A 53 -9.03 -9.93 -20.25
CA LYS A 53 -9.00 -11.31 -20.76
C LYS A 53 -7.70 -11.62 -21.51
N GLN A 54 -7.12 -10.65 -22.21
CA GLN A 54 -5.82 -10.79 -22.86
C GLN A 54 -4.69 -10.93 -21.85
N LYS A 55 -4.62 -10.08 -20.83
CA LYS A 55 -3.61 -10.13 -19.77
C LYS A 55 -3.65 -11.45 -18.99
N MET A 56 -4.85 -12.00 -18.76
CA MET A 56 -5.04 -13.35 -18.22
C MET A 56 -4.45 -14.44 -19.15
N ARG A 57 -4.66 -14.32 -20.47
CA ARG A 57 -4.09 -15.28 -21.45
C ARG A 57 -2.57 -15.21 -21.45
N GLU A 58 -2.02 -14.01 -21.51
CA GLU A 58 -0.57 -13.72 -21.50
C GLU A 58 0.11 -14.18 -20.20
N GLY A 59 -0.66 -14.33 -19.11
CA GLY A 59 -0.12 -14.71 -17.80
C GLY A 59 0.50 -13.55 -17.05
N TRP A 60 0.11 -12.31 -17.39
CA TRP A 60 0.39 -11.12 -16.58
C TRP A 60 -0.45 -11.13 -15.31
N ILE A 61 -1.72 -11.52 -15.41
CA ILE A 61 -2.59 -11.79 -14.26
C ILE A 61 -2.72 -13.30 -14.14
N VAL A 62 -2.48 -13.81 -12.93
CA VAL A 62 -2.50 -15.24 -12.62
C VAL A 62 -3.30 -15.47 -11.33
N THR A 63 -3.82 -16.69 -11.21
CA THR A 63 -4.56 -17.15 -10.02
C THR A 63 -3.90 -18.33 -9.33
N VAL A 64 -2.72 -18.72 -9.82
CA VAL A 64 -1.94 -19.86 -9.36
C VAL A 64 -0.51 -19.40 -9.26
N ILE A 65 0.10 -19.61 -8.10
CA ILE A 65 1.52 -19.42 -7.88
C ILE A 65 2.15 -20.82 -7.85
N PRO A 66 3.17 -21.10 -8.69
CA PRO A 66 3.88 -22.38 -8.67
C PRO A 66 4.61 -22.60 -7.35
N ASP A 67 4.64 -23.85 -6.89
CA ASP A 67 5.44 -24.24 -5.73
C ASP A 67 6.92 -23.86 -5.92
N GLY A 68 7.54 -23.35 -4.86
CA GLY A 68 8.91 -22.83 -4.85
C GLY A 68 9.06 -21.39 -5.35
N SER A 69 8.01 -20.76 -5.87
CA SER A 69 8.01 -19.32 -6.19
C SER A 69 7.58 -18.49 -4.98
N SER A 70 8.09 -17.27 -4.83
CA SER A 70 7.67 -16.38 -3.74
C SER A 70 6.47 -15.51 -4.13
N ILE A 71 5.54 -15.35 -3.19
CA ILE A 71 4.47 -14.34 -3.24
C ILE A 71 4.91 -13.10 -2.46
N SER A 72 4.95 -11.95 -3.14
CA SER A 72 5.18 -10.64 -2.54
C SER A 72 3.85 -10.01 -2.17
N ILE A 73 3.65 -9.71 -0.89
CA ILE A 73 2.47 -9.03 -0.36
C ILE A 73 2.88 -7.62 0.03
N HIS A 74 2.37 -6.63 -0.70
CA HIS A 74 2.75 -5.23 -0.50
C HIS A 74 2.50 -4.79 0.94
N GLY A 75 3.54 -4.17 1.53
CA GLY A 75 3.51 -3.68 2.89
C GLY A 75 3.53 -4.78 3.96
N LEU A 76 3.84 -6.04 3.62
CA LEU A 76 4.03 -7.11 4.61
C LEU A 76 5.34 -7.87 4.42
N GLY A 77 5.59 -8.40 3.22
CA GLY A 77 6.75 -9.26 3.02
C GLY A 77 6.68 -10.12 1.76
N SER A 78 7.62 -11.04 1.65
CA SER A 78 7.67 -12.04 0.57
C SER A 78 7.89 -13.42 1.15
N TRP A 79 7.10 -14.40 0.71
CA TRP A 79 7.17 -15.78 1.19
C TRP A 79 7.19 -16.78 0.04
N PRO A 80 8.10 -17.77 0.06
CA PRO A 80 8.01 -18.93 -0.81
C PRO A 80 6.68 -19.66 -0.61
N VAL A 81 6.02 -20.01 -1.71
CA VAL A 81 4.75 -20.73 -1.74
C VAL A 81 5.04 -22.22 -1.90
N THR A 82 4.38 -23.04 -1.08
CA THR A 82 4.34 -24.50 -1.25
C THR A 82 2.94 -25.03 -1.01
N ALA A 83 2.60 -26.20 -1.57
CA ALA A 83 1.30 -26.84 -1.38
C ALA A 83 0.11 -25.91 -1.69
N GLY A 84 0.21 -25.13 -2.77
CA GLY A 84 -0.83 -24.19 -3.18
C GLY A 84 -2.14 -24.89 -3.57
N SER A 85 -3.26 -24.43 -3.02
CA SER A 85 -4.62 -24.86 -3.36
C SER A 85 -5.44 -23.65 -3.79
N TRP A 86 -5.58 -23.48 -5.11
CA TRP A 86 -6.15 -22.28 -5.73
C TRP A 86 -7.58 -22.52 -6.25
N LEU A 87 -8.47 -21.55 -6.04
CA LEU A 87 -9.89 -21.67 -6.39
C LEU A 87 -10.15 -21.58 -7.90
N PHE A 88 -9.27 -20.90 -8.63
CA PHE A 88 -9.50 -20.57 -10.02
C PHE A 88 -8.36 -21.00 -10.94
N ASN A 89 -8.74 -21.36 -12.16
CA ASN A 89 -7.87 -21.29 -13.33
C ASN A 89 -8.21 -20.04 -14.14
N LYS A 90 -7.43 -19.77 -15.20
CA LYS A 90 -7.62 -18.59 -16.08
C LYS A 90 -9.06 -18.43 -16.56
N LYS A 91 -9.71 -19.51 -17.01
CA LYS A 91 -11.06 -19.48 -17.56
C LYS A 91 -12.10 -19.21 -16.47
N SER A 92 -12.02 -19.93 -15.35
CA SER A 92 -12.98 -19.76 -14.25
C SER A 92 -12.85 -18.39 -13.58
N PHE A 93 -11.64 -17.81 -13.52
CA PHE A 93 -11.45 -16.46 -12.99
C PHE A 93 -12.05 -15.38 -13.90
N VAL A 94 -11.89 -15.51 -15.22
CA VAL A 94 -12.57 -14.62 -16.18
C VAL A 94 -14.10 -14.71 -16.03
N SER A 95 -14.65 -15.93 -15.91
CA SER A 95 -16.09 -16.10 -15.66
C SER A 95 -16.53 -15.52 -14.33
N HIS A 96 -15.70 -15.62 -13.28
CA HIS A 96 -15.96 -15.00 -11.99
C HIS A 96 -16.00 -13.47 -12.13
N ALA A 97 -15.00 -12.85 -12.77
CA ALA A 97 -14.98 -11.41 -13.01
C ALA A 97 -16.21 -10.93 -13.80
N GLU A 98 -16.62 -11.67 -14.84
CA GLU A 98 -17.85 -11.36 -15.58
C GLU A 98 -19.10 -11.44 -14.70
N SER A 99 -19.16 -12.42 -13.78
CA SER A 99 -20.28 -12.54 -12.84
C SER A 99 -20.36 -11.36 -11.86
N LEU A 100 -19.22 -10.78 -11.48
CA LEU A 100 -19.17 -9.58 -10.64
C LEU A 100 -19.68 -8.35 -11.40
N ILE A 101 -19.29 -8.17 -12.66
CA ILE A 101 -19.84 -7.12 -13.52
C ILE A 101 -21.36 -7.28 -13.64
N ARG A 102 -21.86 -8.50 -13.85
CA ARG A 102 -23.31 -8.78 -13.92
C ARG A 102 -24.04 -8.56 -12.60
N THR A 103 -23.36 -8.70 -11.46
CA THR A 103 -23.94 -8.39 -10.15
C THR A 103 -24.19 -6.89 -10.02
N LEU A 104 -23.24 -6.07 -10.48
CA LEU A 104 -23.36 -4.61 -10.47
C LEU A 104 -24.25 -4.07 -11.60
N ASN A 105 -24.20 -4.71 -12.77
CA ASN A 105 -24.88 -4.30 -14.00
C ASN A 105 -25.52 -5.53 -14.68
N PRO A 106 -26.70 -5.99 -14.21
CA PRO A 106 -27.33 -7.22 -14.70
C PRO A 106 -27.64 -7.24 -16.20
N ARG A 107 -27.84 -6.06 -16.79
CA ARG A 107 -28.15 -5.90 -18.22
C ARG A 107 -26.92 -5.72 -19.09
N MET A 108 -25.73 -5.57 -18.51
CA MET A 108 -24.49 -5.25 -19.21
C MET A 108 -24.65 -4.00 -20.10
N GLU A 109 -25.34 -2.98 -19.59
CA GLU A 109 -25.55 -1.72 -20.32
C GLU A 109 -24.34 -0.78 -20.13
N ASN A 110 -24.00 0.01 -21.15
CA ASN A 110 -22.89 0.97 -21.09
C ASN A 110 -21.51 0.37 -20.76
N ILE A 111 -21.27 -0.88 -21.18
CA ILE A 111 -19.96 -1.52 -21.04
C ILE A 111 -18.92 -0.73 -21.84
N TYR A 112 -17.85 -0.36 -21.16
CA TYR A 112 -16.73 0.35 -21.74
C TYR A 112 -16.00 -0.54 -22.74
N THR A 113 -15.63 0.02 -23.88
CA THR A 113 -14.75 -0.63 -24.84
C THR A 113 -13.64 0.35 -25.17
N TYR A 114 -12.41 -0.05 -24.91
CA TYR A 114 -11.25 0.80 -25.07
C TYR A 114 -11.10 1.24 -26.52
N ARG A 115 -10.83 2.54 -26.69
CA ARG A 115 -10.30 3.10 -27.93
C ARG A 115 -8.99 3.77 -27.60
N LYS A 116 -7.89 3.22 -28.12
CA LYS A 116 -6.56 3.78 -27.96
C LYS A 116 -6.54 5.23 -28.40
N LYS A 117 -6.39 6.15 -27.45
CA LYS A 117 -6.20 7.56 -27.74
C LYS A 117 -4.72 7.80 -27.94
N THR A 118 -4.32 8.03 -29.19
CA THR A 118 -2.95 8.47 -29.52
C THR A 118 -2.97 9.93 -29.94
N LEU A 119 -2.08 10.75 -29.37
CA LEU A 119 -1.78 12.10 -29.86
C LEU A 119 -0.29 12.16 -30.19
N ASN A 120 0.04 12.48 -31.45
CA ASN A 120 1.43 12.60 -31.91
C ASN A 120 2.32 11.37 -31.61
N GLY A 121 1.74 10.16 -31.71
CA GLY A 121 2.45 8.91 -31.42
C GLY A 121 2.53 8.55 -29.92
N ILE A 122 2.10 9.44 -29.03
CA ILE A 122 2.02 9.18 -27.58
C ILE A 122 0.64 8.57 -27.29
N GLY A 123 0.64 7.36 -26.74
CA GLY A 123 -0.57 6.72 -26.21
C GLY A 123 -0.96 7.32 -24.87
N PHE A 124 -2.24 7.65 -24.71
CA PHE A 124 -2.81 8.04 -23.43
C PHE A 124 -3.45 6.80 -22.81
N VAL A 125 -3.06 6.51 -21.58
CA VAL A 125 -3.68 5.48 -20.73
C VAL A 125 -4.35 6.21 -19.58
N GLU A 126 -5.50 5.70 -19.15
CA GLU A 126 -6.16 6.21 -17.95
C GLU A 126 -5.53 5.55 -16.72
N SER A 127 -5.34 6.31 -15.66
CA SER A 127 -4.92 5.78 -14.36
C SER A 127 -6.01 6.05 -13.34
N GLY A 128 -6.35 5.06 -12.53
CA GLY A 128 -7.28 5.25 -11.42
C GLY A 128 -7.30 3.99 -10.58
N LYS A 129 -7.04 4.13 -9.28
CA LYS A 129 -7.18 3.08 -8.27
C LYS A 129 -8.56 3.21 -7.64
N GLY A 130 -9.24 2.10 -7.34
CA GLY A 130 -10.49 2.14 -6.61
C GLY A 130 -10.32 2.78 -5.23
N THR A 131 -11.39 3.42 -4.76
CA THR A 131 -11.47 3.94 -3.40
C THR A 131 -12.39 3.03 -2.61
N VAL A 132 -11.84 2.36 -1.59
CA VAL A 132 -12.66 1.63 -0.63
C VAL A 132 -13.50 2.62 0.16
N TYR A 133 -14.74 2.25 0.46
CA TYR A 133 -15.65 3.12 1.19
C TYR A 133 -16.58 2.30 2.06
N LYS A 134 -17.23 2.97 3.02
CA LYS A 134 -18.42 2.45 3.70
C LYS A 134 -19.57 3.45 3.56
N GLU A 135 -20.77 2.94 3.71
CA GLU A 135 -21.99 3.76 3.68
C GLU A 135 -22.33 4.25 5.10
N ASN A 136 -22.50 5.56 5.24
CA ASN A 136 -23.05 6.18 6.43
C ASN A 136 -24.56 6.36 6.26
N LYS A 137 -25.32 5.30 6.53
CA LYS A 137 -26.79 5.31 6.38
C LYS A 137 -27.45 6.07 7.50
N ARG A 138 -28.32 7.01 7.16
CA ARG A 138 -29.20 7.69 8.15
C ARG A 138 -30.35 6.80 8.63
N GLY A 139 -30.60 5.70 7.95
CA GLY A 139 -31.63 4.72 8.26
C GLY A 139 -31.71 3.61 7.20
N PRO A 140 -32.58 2.60 7.38
CA PRO A 140 -32.65 1.43 6.50
C PRO A 140 -33.12 1.73 5.07
N TYR A 141 -33.73 2.90 4.83
CA TYR A 141 -34.26 3.33 3.53
C TYR A 141 -33.45 4.48 2.91
N ASP A 142 -32.25 4.74 3.40
CA ASP A 142 -31.37 5.74 2.80
C ASP A 142 -30.90 5.25 1.42
N LEU A 143 -31.49 5.80 0.37
CA LEU A 143 -31.21 5.43 -1.02
C LEU A 143 -29.90 6.05 -1.53
N PHE A 144 -29.39 7.09 -0.86
CA PHE A 144 -28.20 7.82 -1.25
C PHE A 144 -27.33 8.10 -0.03
N PRO A 145 -26.86 7.03 0.65
CA PRO A 145 -26.05 7.20 1.84
C PRO A 145 -24.75 7.93 1.48
N GLU A 146 -24.29 8.72 2.44
CA GLU A 146 -22.97 9.34 2.33
C GLU A 146 -21.91 8.24 2.30
N LYS A 147 -20.95 8.36 1.38
CA LYS A 147 -19.80 7.45 1.31
C LYS A 147 -18.64 8.04 2.09
N ILE A 148 -18.15 7.28 3.06
CA ILE A 148 -16.95 7.61 3.81
C ILE A 148 -15.81 6.82 3.18
N ASN A 149 -14.87 7.52 2.55
CA ASN A 149 -13.70 6.91 1.94
C ASN A 149 -12.78 6.35 3.02
N GLY A 150 -12.28 5.14 2.79
CA GLY A 150 -11.29 4.48 3.62
C GLY A 150 -9.92 4.40 2.93
N ASN A 151 -8.92 4.02 3.71
CA ASN A 151 -7.65 3.52 3.19
C ASN A 151 -7.42 2.10 3.73
N SER A 152 -6.55 1.32 3.08
CA SER A 152 -6.40 -0.09 3.45
C SER A 152 -4.97 -0.59 3.48
N GLU A 153 -4.69 -1.45 4.44
CA GLU A 153 -3.43 -2.15 4.66
C GLU A 153 -3.62 -3.67 4.65
N ASN A 154 -2.54 -4.43 4.44
CA ASN A 154 -2.54 -5.89 4.56
C ASN A 154 -2.09 -6.30 5.98
N LEU A 155 -2.75 -7.30 6.56
CA LEU A 155 -2.32 -7.99 7.78
C LEU A 155 -2.69 -9.48 7.69
N PHE A 156 -2.15 -10.29 8.60
CA PHE A 156 -2.58 -11.66 8.83
C PHE A 156 -3.48 -11.76 10.06
N TYR A 157 -4.56 -12.51 9.94
CA TYR A 157 -5.50 -12.80 11.03
C TYR A 157 -5.42 -14.27 11.39
N GLN A 158 -4.98 -14.57 12.61
CA GLN A 158 -4.84 -15.92 13.12
C GLN A 158 -6.20 -16.51 13.49
N THR A 159 -6.45 -17.71 13.00
CA THR A 159 -7.63 -18.53 13.32
C THR A 159 -7.18 -19.94 13.69
N THR A 160 -8.14 -20.80 14.04
CA THR A 160 -7.89 -22.24 14.23
C THR A 160 -7.43 -22.95 12.97
N ASP A 161 -7.79 -22.43 11.79
CA ASP A 161 -7.53 -23.07 10.49
C ASP A 161 -6.23 -22.58 9.82
N GLY A 162 -5.53 -21.65 10.47
CA GLY A 162 -4.32 -21.00 9.97
C GLY A 162 -4.46 -19.48 9.96
N TYR A 163 -3.74 -18.84 9.04
CA TYR A 163 -3.63 -17.38 8.96
C TYR A 163 -4.37 -16.87 7.73
N TYR A 164 -5.32 -15.97 7.90
CA TYR A 164 -6.01 -15.32 6.79
C TYR A 164 -5.30 -14.02 6.42
N LEU A 165 -4.95 -13.85 5.15
CA LEU A 165 -4.51 -12.56 4.64
C LEU A 165 -5.73 -11.65 4.54
N VAL A 166 -5.86 -10.72 5.48
CA VAL A 166 -7.00 -9.81 5.63
C VAL A 166 -6.66 -8.42 5.11
N ARG A 167 -7.65 -7.71 4.58
CA ARG A 167 -7.52 -6.30 4.21
C ARG A 167 -8.06 -5.47 5.38
N LEU A 168 -7.18 -4.78 6.09
CA LEU A 168 -7.53 -3.86 7.15
C LEU A 168 -7.96 -2.53 6.51
N VAL A 169 -9.24 -2.19 6.55
CA VAL A 169 -9.76 -0.91 6.05
C VAL A 169 -9.96 0.05 7.23
N LEU A 170 -9.32 1.20 7.13
CA LEU A 170 -9.36 2.30 8.11
C LEU A 170 -10.27 3.40 7.58
N TYR A 171 -11.04 4.02 8.47
CA TYR A 171 -11.93 5.14 8.15
C TYR A 171 -11.61 6.37 9.02
N PRO A 172 -11.93 7.61 8.57
CA PRO A 172 -11.68 8.83 9.32
C PRO A 172 -12.40 8.91 10.67
N ASP A 173 -13.46 8.13 10.85
CA ASP A 173 -14.23 8.04 12.09
C ASP A 173 -13.68 6.98 13.06
N HIS A 174 -12.44 6.52 12.86
CA HIS A 174 -11.75 5.50 13.66
C HIS A 174 -12.43 4.13 13.67
N THR A 175 -13.32 3.87 12.71
CA THR A 175 -13.78 2.50 12.46
C THR A 175 -12.70 1.72 11.71
N VAL A 176 -12.55 0.46 12.10
CA VAL A 176 -11.65 -0.50 11.46
C VAL A 176 -12.49 -1.66 10.93
N CYS A 177 -12.24 -2.11 9.71
CA CYS A 177 -12.87 -3.30 9.13
C CYS A 177 -11.81 -4.30 8.68
N LEU A 178 -11.95 -5.57 9.06
CA LEU A 178 -11.21 -6.68 8.48
C LEU A 178 -12.04 -7.28 7.35
N GLU A 179 -11.61 -7.03 6.12
CA GLU A 179 -12.17 -7.60 4.90
C GLU A 179 -11.33 -8.79 4.41
N ARG A 180 -11.76 -9.43 3.33
CA ARG A 180 -11.25 -10.73 2.83
C ARG A 180 -11.43 -11.86 3.84
N LEU A 181 -12.64 -11.92 4.40
CA LEU A 181 -13.17 -12.99 5.21
C LEU A 181 -14.56 -13.35 4.69
N GLU A 182 -15.06 -14.55 4.99
CA GLU A 182 -16.43 -14.94 4.66
C GLU A 182 -17.45 -13.96 5.24
N THR A 183 -17.22 -13.53 6.48
CA THR A 183 -17.94 -12.43 7.12
C THR A 183 -16.94 -11.38 7.57
N PRO A 184 -16.94 -10.17 6.96
CA PRO A 184 -16.11 -9.07 7.41
C PRO A 184 -16.34 -8.73 8.89
N ILE A 185 -15.28 -8.35 9.58
CA ILE A 185 -15.33 -8.02 11.01
C ILE A 185 -15.14 -6.53 11.17
N GLN A 186 -16.09 -5.86 11.82
CA GLN A 186 -15.94 -4.46 12.20
C GLN A 186 -15.40 -4.37 13.64
N LEU A 187 -14.41 -3.51 13.85
CA LEU A 187 -13.70 -3.31 15.10
C LEU A 187 -13.60 -1.82 15.43
N SER A 188 -13.54 -1.51 16.72
CA SER A 188 -12.99 -0.26 17.23
C SER A 188 -11.45 -0.30 17.20
N MET A 189 -10.81 0.87 17.28
CA MET A 189 -9.35 0.95 17.42
C MET A 189 -8.83 0.19 18.65
N GLN A 190 -9.56 0.21 19.77
CA GLN A 190 -9.17 -0.49 20.99
C GLN A 190 -9.21 -2.02 20.80
N GLU A 191 -10.22 -2.54 20.11
CA GLU A 191 -10.31 -3.97 19.79
C GLU A 191 -9.21 -4.37 18.81
N PHE A 192 -8.94 -3.56 17.79
CA PHE A 192 -7.84 -3.76 16.87
C PHE A 192 -6.49 -3.84 17.60
N GLU A 193 -6.16 -2.86 18.45
CA GLU A 193 -4.92 -2.85 19.24
C GLU A 193 -4.84 -4.06 20.18
N SER A 194 -5.96 -4.47 20.77
CA SER A 194 -6.04 -5.66 21.61
C SER A 194 -5.71 -6.93 20.82
N LEU A 195 -6.28 -7.11 19.62
CA LEU A 195 -5.97 -8.26 18.76
C LEU A 195 -4.49 -8.31 18.34
N VAL A 196 -3.88 -7.16 18.09
CA VAL A 196 -2.45 -7.07 17.79
C VAL A 196 -1.62 -7.47 19.02
N SER A 197 -1.94 -6.92 20.20
CA SER A 197 -1.23 -7.24 21.45
C SER A 197 -1.32 -8.72 21.86
N GLN A 198 -2.40 -9.39 21.46
CA GLN A 198 -2.63 -10.83 21.70
C GLN A 198 -1.96 -11.72 20.65
N GLY A 199 -1.35 -11.15 19.60
CA GLY A 199 -0.77 -11.90 18.49
C GLY A 199 -1.80 -12.54 17.56
N ILE A 200 -3.05 -12.06 17.56
CA ILE A 200 -4.12 -12.54 16.68
C ILE A 200 -4.07 -11.81 15.32
N LEU A 201 -3.78 -10.51 15.34
CA LEU A 201 -3.44 -9.74 14.13
C LEU A 201 -1.92 -9.54 14.07
N LEU A 202 -1.34 -9.92 12.94
CA LEU A 202 0.11 -10.05 12.76
C LEU A 202 0.53 -9.47 11.42
N SER A 203 1.78 -9.02 11.32
CA SER A 203 2.45 -8.70 10.05
C SER A 203 3.38 -9.83 9.58
N GLU A 204 3.76 -10.72 10.50
CA GLU A 204 4.62 -11.87 10.26
C GLU A 204 3.89 -13.17 10.58
N ILE A 205 4.33 -14.27 9.95
CA ILE A 205 3.77 -15.60 10.13
C ILE A 205 4.88 -16.61 10.40
N PRO A 206 4.62 -17.67 11.20
CA PRO A 206 5.63 -18.67 11.49
C PRO A 206 5.98 -19.49 10.24
N LEU A 207 7.18 -20.09 10.26
CA LEU A 207 7.62 -21.01 9.21
C LEU A 207 6.61 -22.15 9.02
N HIS A 208 6.27 -22.46 7.78
CA HIS A 208 5.26 -23.45 7.39
C HIS A 208 3.82 -23.11 7.82
N ALA A 209 3.54 -21.83 8.07
CA ALA A 209 2.18 -21.36 8.29
C ALA A 209 1.29 -21.63 7.06
N LYS A 210 0.09 -22.15 7.32
CA LYS A 210 -0.96 -22.24 6.30
C LYS A 210 -1.65 -20.87 6.18
N VAL A 211 -1.51 -20.25 5.01
CA VAL A 211 -2.08 -18.95 4.68
C VAL A 211 -3.31 -19.15 3.79
N HIS A 212 -4.40 -18.45 4.11
CA HIS A 212 -5.63 -18.40 3.34
C HIS A 212 -5.84 -17.00 2.79
N ILE A 213 -6.20 -16.91 1.51
CA ILE A 213 -6.62 -15.68 0.86
C ILE A 213 -8.07 -15.90 0.40
N TYR A 214 -9.01 -15.38 1.18
CA TYR A 214 -10.44 -15.56 0.90
C TYR A 214 -10.78 -15.03 -0.50
N GLY A 215 -11.37 -15.87 -1.35
CA GLY A 215 -11.66 -15.52 -2.74
C GLY A 215 -10.48 -15.73 -3.71
N LEU A 216 -9.39 -16.38 -3.31
CA LEU A 216 -8.30 -16.77 -4.22
C LEU A 216 -7.79 -18.20 -3.98
N GLY A 217 -7.51 -18.59 -2.74
CA GLY A 217 -6.96 -19.90 -2.41
C GLY A 217 -6.21 -19.94 -1.09
N SER A 218 -5.35 -20.95 -0.93
CA SER A 218 -4.48 -21.10 0.23
C SER A 218 -3.13 -21.69 -0.17
N PHE A 219 -2.13 -21.52 0.69
CA PHE A 219 -0.79 -22.10 0.52
C PHE A 219 -0.10 -22.29 1.87
N VAL A 220 1.03 -22.99 1.87
CA VAL A 220 1.95 -23.08 3.00
C VAL A 220 3.15 -22.17 2.73
N ALA A 221 3.39 -21.22 3.63
CA ALA A 221 4.47 -20.25 3.53
C ALA A 221 5.81 -20.86 3.97
N GLY A 222 6.86 -20.64 3.17
CA GLY A 222 8.25 -20.92 3.53
C GLY A 222 8.83 -19.87 4.48
N GLU A 223 10.15 -19.89 4.63
CA GLU A 223 10.88 -18.85 5.34
C GLU A 223 10.76 -17.52 4.59
N ALA A 224 10.46 -16.44 5.29
CA ALA A 224 10.26 -15.13 4.67
C ALA A 224 11.56 -14.66 4.00
N ASP A 225 11.47 -14.19 2.75
CA ASP A 225 12.60 -13.52 2.09
C ASP A 225 12.90 -12.18 2.80
N TYR A 226 11.83 -11.51 3.22
CA TYR A 226 11.80 -10.36 4.12
C TYR A 226 10.38 -10.21 4.68
N SER A 227 10.27 -9.54 5.82
CA SER A 227 9.01 -9.19 6.46
C SER A 227 9.09 -7.80 7.11
N VAL A 228 7.94 -7.19 7.32
CA VAL A 228 7.78 -5.93 8.04
C VAL A 228 7.28 -6.25 9.44
N ASP A 229 7.97 -5.72 10.45
CA ASP A 229 7.57 -5.89 11.85
C ASP A 229 6.22 -5.20 12.15
N ILE A 230 5.53 -5.72 13.15
CA ILE A 230 4.18 -5.25 13.50
C ILE A 230 4.20 -3.82 14.05
N ASP A 231 5.25 -3.39 14.74
CA ASP A 231 5.36 -2.02 15.25
C ASP A 231 5.50 -1.01 14.10
N ASP A 232 6.25 -1.37 13.06
CA ASP A 232 6.37 -0.59 11.82
C ASP A 232 4.99 -0.47 11.13
N LYS A 233 4.21 -1.56 11.07
CA LYS A 233 2.84 -1.50 10.53
C LYS A 233 1.91 -0.65 11.37
N LEU A 234 2.00 -0.71 12.70
CA LEU A 234 1.21 0.13 13.57
C LEU A 234 1.56 1.61 13.38
N ALA A 235 2.83 1.95 13.16
CA ALA A 235 3.25 3.31 12.84
C ALA A 235 2.68 3.78 11.48
N GLU A 236 2.70 2.94 10.44
CA GLU A 236 2.06 3.24 9.14
C GLU A 236 0.54 3.45 9.26
N ILE A 237 -0.15 2.62 10.04
CA ILE A 237 -1.60 2.73 10.30
C ILE A 237 -1.93 4.05 11.00
N ARG A 238 -1.13 4.44 12.00
CA ARG A 238 -1.28 5.73 12.69
C ARG A 238 -1.07 6.90 11.74
N ASP A 239 -0.07 6.83 10.87
CA ASP A 239 0.18 7.86 9.87
C ASP A 239 -0.96 7.97 8.85
N THR A 240 -1.50 6.83 8.41
CA THR A 240 -2.68 6.78 7.55
C THR A 240 -3.86 7.48 8.21
N LEU A 241 -4.17 7.16 9.47
CA LEU A 241 -5.26 7.81 10.21
C LEU A 241 -5.04 9.33 10.34
N ARG A 242 -3.81 9.76 10.65
CA ARG A 242 -3.46 11.19 10.72
C ARG A 242 -3.72 11.90 9.39
N GLN A 243 -3.24 11.34 8.29
CA GLN A 243 -3.44 11.90 6.95
C GLN A 243 -4.91 11.97 6.57
N MET A 244 -5.70 10.95 6.92
CA MET A 244 -7.15 10.93 6.70
C MET A 244 -7.89 12.02 7.49
N SER A 245 -7.37 12.43 8.66
CA SER A 245 -7.86 13.58 9.43
C SER A 245 -7.25 14.92 8.98
N GLY A 246 -6.42 14.94 7.93
CA GLY A 246 -5.76 16.15 7.41
C GLY A 246 -4.52 16.60 8.21
N ALA A 247 -4.04 15.78 9.15
CA ALA A 247 -2.81 16.03 9.89
C ALA A 247 -1.57 15.57 9.09
N PRO A 248 -0.39 16.20 9.27
CA PRO A 248 0.85 15.74 8.65
C PRO A 248 1.22 14.31 9.09
N SER A 249 1.84 13.53 8.18
CA SER A 249 2.45 12.23 8.51
C SER A 249 3.75 12.38 9.33
N SER A 250 4.25 11.28 9.88
CA SER A 250 5.55 11.22 10.55
C SER A 250 6.69 11.73 9.67
N ILE A 251 6.74 11.35 8.39
CA ILE A 251 7.73 11.84 7.42
C ILE A 251 7.63 13.37 7.26
N ALA A 252 6.41 13.91 7.14
CA ALA A 252 6.21 15.34 7.00
C ALA A 252 6.65 16.11 8.26
N LEU A 253 6.35 15.58 9.46
CA LEU A 253 6.84 16.14 10.71
C LEU A 253 8.36 16.06 10.82
N CYS A 254 8.97 14.94 10.45
CA CYS A 254 10.42 14.78 10.47
C CYS A 254 11.11 15.74 9.52
N LYS A 255 10.55 15.98 8.33
CA LYS A 255 11.02 17.00 7.39
C LYS A 255 10.94 18.41 7.96
N GLN A 256 9.82 18.75 8.62
CA GLN A 256 9.68 20.05 9.30
C GLN A 256 10.68 20.22 10.44
N ALA A 257 10.89 19.18 11.25
CA ALA A 257 11.88 19.20 12.33
C ALA A 257 13.31 19.30 11.78
N TYR A 258 13.59 18.65 10.65
CA TYR A 258 14.87 18.76 9.95
C TYR A 258 15.10 20.18 9.46
N GLU A 259 14.13 20.79 8.75
CA GLU A 259 14.19 22.19 8.31
C GLU A 259 14.38 23.16 9.49
N ALA A 260 13.69 22.92 10.61
CA ALA A 260 13.85 23.72 11.83
C ALA A 260 15.25 23.61 12.43
N TYR A 261 15.84 22.40 12.45
CA TYR A 261 17.23 22.21 12.88
C TYR A 261 18.21 22.90 11.94
N ILE A 262 18.00 22.81 10.61
CA ILE A 262 18.87 23.49 9.64
C ILE A 262 18.84 25.01 9.82
N ALA A 263 17.66 25.58 10.12
CA ALA A 263 17.51 27.01 10.39
C ALA A 263 18.10 27.44 11.74
N ASP A 264 17.96 26.60 12.77
CA ASP A 264 18.43 26.88 14.13
C ASP A 264 19.00 25.62 14.82
N PRO A 265 20.31 25.34 14.67
CA PRO A 265 20.94 24.12 15.18
C PRO A 265 21.12 24.11 16.72
N THR A 266 20.04 23.90 17.47
CA THR A 266 20.05 23.84 18.95
C THR A 266 19.92 22.40 19.47
N ALA A 267 20.30 22.16 20.74
CA ALA A 267 20.09 20.87 21.39
C ALA A 267 18.60 20.48 21.45
N ALA A 268 17.72 21.46 21.62
CA ALA A 268 16.27 21.26 21.60
C ALA A 268 15.78 20.79 20.23
N ASN A 269 16.19 21.47 19.15
CA ASN A 269 15.81 21.08 17.79
C ASN A 269 16.41 19.72 17.37
N LYS A 270 17.62 19.39 17.84
CA LYS A 270 18.19 18.05 17.64
C LYS A 270 17.33 16.97 18.31
N THR A 271 16.92 17.20 19.56
CA THR A 271 16.08 16.26 20.31
C THR A 271 14.72 16.07 19.64
N LEU A 272 14.12 17.17 19.16
CA LEU A 272 12.84 17.13 18.43
C LEU A 272 12.98 16.38 17.09
N LEU A 273 14.06 16.62 16.35
CA LEU A 273 14.38 15.89 15.12
C LEU A 273 14.55 14.39 15.40
N GLN A 274 15.27 14.02 16.46
CA GLN A 274 15.43 12.63 16.86
C GLN A 274 14.09 11.96 17.17
N GLN A 275 13.25 12.60 17.99
CA GLN A 275 11.92 12.08 18.32
C GLN A 275 11.05 11.85 17.09
N HIS A 276 11.04 12.80 16.14
CA HIS A 276 10.27 12.66 14.91
C HIS A 276 10.86 11.63 13.95
N TYR A 277 12.18 11.51 13.87
CA TYR A 277 12.85 10.52 13.03
C TYR A 277 12.61 9.09 13.52
N GLU A 278 12.73 8.86 14.82
CA GLU A 278 12.50 7.53 15.43
C GLU A 278 11.03 7.09 15.32
N ALA A 279 10.09 8.05 15.25
CA ALA A 279 8.67 7.78 15.02
C ALA A 279 8.30 7.42 13.57
N VAL A 280 9.19 7.64 12.60
CA VAL A 280 8.98 7.20 11.21
C VAL A 280 9.25 5.68 11.13
N PRO A 281 8.35 4.88 10.50
CA PRO A 281 8.58 3.44 10.29
C PRO A 281 9.95 3.20 9.63
N GLU A 282 10.69 2.18 10.07
CA GLU A 282 12.10 2.01 9.72
C GLU A 282 12.31 2.00 8.20
N HIS A 283 11.52 1.20 7.50
CA HIS A 283 11.59 1.06 6.03
C HIS A 283 11.18 2.34 5.27
N GLN A 284 10.59 3.33 5.94
CA GLN A 284 10.20 4.62 5.35
C GLN A 284 11.17 5.76 5.68
N ARG A 285 12.09 5.57 6.64
CA ARG A 285 13.05 6.62 7.04
C ARG A 285 13.85 7.16 5.88
N MET A 286 14.19 6.33 4.90
CA MET A 286 14.91 6.75 3.69
C MET A 286 14.20 7.84 2.86
N TYR A 287 12.90 8.04 3.03
CA TYR A 287 12.12 9.08 2.33
C TYR A 287 12.12 10.44 3.05
N VAL A 288 12.76 10.55 4.22
CA VAL A 288 12.87 11.79 4.99
C VAL A 288 13.79 12.81 4.32
N GLY A 289 14.87 12.40 3.66
CA GLY A 289 15.70 13.31 2.86
C GLY A 289 15.44 13.22 1.36
N ASP A 290 16.48 13.50 0.56
CA ASP A 290 16.39 13.48 -0.90
C ASP A 290 16.71 12.10 -1.49
N MET A 291 16.51 11.96 -2.81
CA MET A 291 16.70 10.68 -3.51
C MET A 291 18.16 10.18 -3.51
N ASP A 292 19.14 11.07 -3.32
CA ASP A 292 20.56 10.74 -3.45
C ASP A 292 21.17 10.38 -2.09
N THR A 293 20.89 11.20 -1.08
CA THR A 293 21.41 11.10 0.28
C THR A 293 20.50 10.33 1.22
N LYS A 294 19.22 10.11 0.84
CA LYS A 294 18.20 9.46 1.68
C LYS A 294 18.13 10.15 3.04
N ASP A 295 18.19 9.41 4.13
CA ASP A 295 18.17 9.94 5.50
C ASP A 295 19.56 10.15 6.12
N THR A 296 20.63 10.01 5.34
CA THR A 296 22.01 10.06 5.85
C THR A 296 22.29 11.37 6.60
N ALA A 297 21.88 12.52 6.04
CA ALA A 297 22.08 13.82 6.68
C ALA A 297 21.37 13.93 8.05
N VAL A 298 20.15 13.39 8.14
CA VAL A 298 19.35 13.37 9.37
C VAL A 298 20.03 12.48 10.42
N ARG A 299 20.49 11.29 10.02
CA ARG A 299 21.24 10.37 10.89
C ARG A 299 22.54 11.01 11.39
N MET A 300 23.28 11.71 10.53
CA MET A 300 24.52 12.38 10.92
C MET A 300 24.28 13.44 12.00
N ILE A 301 23.16 14.18 11.93
CA ILE A 301 22.79 15.17 12.96
C ILE A 301 22.44 14.48 14.28
N ILE A 302 21.66 13.40 14.23
CA ILE A 302 21.15 12.71 15.42
C ILE A 302 22.26 11.88 16.10
N TYR A 303 22.87 10.97 15.35
CA TYR A 303 23.77 9.93 15.86
C TYR A 303 25.27 10.26 15.68
N GLY A 304 25.60 11.21 14.80
CA GLY A 304 26.97 11.71 14.60
C GLY A 304 27.49 11.55 13.17
N GLU A 305 28.52 12.32 12.81
CA GLU A 305 29.03 12.42 11.43
C GLU A 305 29.50 11.09 10.81
N ASP A 306 29.87 10.12 11.64
CA ASP A 306 30.30 8.78 11.20
C ASP A 306 29.20 8.00 10.47
N GLU A 307 27.92 8.38 10.62
CA GLU A 307 26.80 7.79 9.90
C GLU A 307 26.95 7.87 8.37
N ILE A 308 27.72 8.84 7.85
CA ILE A 308 28.02 8.94 6.42
C ILE A 308 28.70 7.67 5.87
N LYS A 309 29.41 6.93 6.72
CA LYS A 309 30.06 5.67 6.35
C LYS A 309 29.03 4.60 5.98
N GLY A 310 27.81 4.65 6.48
CA GLY A 310 26.73 3.71 6.11
C GLY A 310 26.13 3.96 4.72
N TRP A 311 26.39 5.13 4.11
CA TRP A 311 25.81 5.49 2.82
C TRP A 311 26.45 4.71 1.66
N SER A 312 25.62 4.16 0.78
CA SER A 312 26.07 3.29 -0.32
C SER A 312 27.08 3.95 -1.26
N HIS A 313 26.95 5.26 -1.52
CA HIS A 313 27.91 6.00 -2.36
C HIS A 313 29.26 6.18 -1.68
N TYR A 314 29.27 6.37 -0.35
CA TYR A 314 30.51 6.44 0.42
C TYR A 314 31.25 5.10 0.39
N GLN A 315 30.54 4.00 0.61
CA GLN A 315 31.10 2.64 0.55
C GLN A 315 31.65 2.29 -0.84
N LEU A 316 30.91 2.66 -1.89
CA LEU A 316 31.34 2.44 -3.27
C LEU A 316 32.62 3.24 -3.60
N ALA A 317 32.66 4.52 -3.23
CA ALA A 317 33.82 5.38 -3.44
C ALA A 317 35.05 4.85 -2.70
N LEU A 318 34.88 4.43 -1.44
CA LEU A 318 35.94 3.82 -0.63
C LEU A 318 36.50 2.56 -1.30
N HIS A 319 35.63 1.64 -1.74
CA HIS A 319 36.05 0.40 -2.40
C HIS A 319 36.75 0.64 -3.74
N GLN A 320 36.35 1.68 -4.47
CA GLN A 320 36.93 2.04 -5.77
C GLN A 320 38.15 2.97 -5.68
N GLY A 321 38.55 3.39 -4.47
CA GLY A 321 39.63 4.35 -4.28
C GLY A 321 39.33 5.74 -4.86
N LEU A 322 38.05 6.09 -4.98
CA LEU A 322 37.59 7.39 -5.46
C LEU A 322 37.55 8.42 -4.30
N PRO A 323 37.50 9.73 -4.62
CA PRO A 323 37.26 10.75 -3.61
C PRO A 323 35.97 10.47 -2.82
N LEU A 324 36.07 10.51 -1.49
CA LEU A 324 34.94 10.22 -0.61
C LEU A 324 33.93 11.37 -0.67
N PRO A 325 32.63 11.07 -0.85
CA PRO A 325 31.62 12.11 -0.86
C PRO A 325 31.42 12.67 0.55
N SER A 326 31.06 13.94 0.65
CA SER A 326 30.74 14.63 1.90
C SER A 326 29.31 15.15 1.88
N ILE A 327 28.71 15.24 3.05
CA ILE A 327 27.40 15.87 3.26
C ILE A 327 27.60 16.97 4.28
N ASP A 328 27.33 18.22 3.89
CA ASP A 328 27.45 19.36 4.79
C ASP A 328 26.23 19.41 5.72
N ILE A 329 26.48 19.32 7.03
CA ILE A 329 25.47 19.52 8.07
C ILE A 329 25.83 20.72 8.95
N PRO A 330 24.86 21.49 9.47
CA PRO A 330 25.15 22.61 10.36
C PRO A 330 25.76 22.13 11.68
N THR A 331 26.80 22.83 12.14
CA THR A 331 27.35 22.63 13.48
C THR A 331 26.37 23.15 14.53
N MET A 332 26.10 22.34 15.56
CA MET A 332 25.27 22.73 16.69
C MET A 332 25.81 24.02 17.32
N LYS A 333 24.92 24.98 17.57
CA LYS A 333 25.23 26.17 18.36
C LYS A 333 25.56 25.71 19.78
N LYS A 334 26.71 26.14 20.31
CA LYS A 334 26.97 26.00 21.74
C LYS A 334 25.94 26.87 22.46
N ASP A 335 25.18 26.29 23.38
CA ASP A 335 24.30 27.08 24.23
C ASP A 335 25.17 28.14 24.92
N ASP A 336 24.79 29.41 24.78
CA ASP A 336 25.36 30.46 25.62
C ASP A 336 24.99 30.10 27.06
N GLU A 337 26.00 29.78 27.87
CA GLU A 337 25.86 29.59 29.32
C GLU A 337 25.15 30.84 29.89
N VAL A 338 23.93 30.65 30.42
CA VAL A 338 23.26 31.63 31.28
C VAL A 338 23.23 31.11 32.71
#